data_AF-A0A925CZW6-F1
#
_entry.id   AF-A0A925CZW6-F1
#
_cell.length_a   1.000
_cell.length_b   1.000
_cell.length_c   1.000
_cell.angle_alpha   90.00
_cell.angle_beta   90.00
_cell.angle_gamma   90.00
#
_symmetry.space_group_name_H-M   'P 1'
#
loop_
_entity.id
_entity.type
_entity.pdbx_description
1 polymer ?
#
loop_
_entity_poly.entity_id
_entity_poly.type
_entity_poly.pdbx_seq_one_letter_code
_entity_poly.pdbx_strand_id
1 'polypeptide(L)'
;MKRALLFCMMLVSGLMLRAQPVSFPQLLGLLDMTNQQIDTMMKAREFRLLQKEVDSTSVLTYYSNVERDPKAVTWVRSITIHDIQLRSESSRLVTYRIYRKKEYVELLEWLLKNNF
;
A
#
# COMPACT_ATOMS: atom_id res chain seq x y z
N MET A 1 -29.83 -30.46 -5.95
CA MET A 1 -29.80 -29.04 -5.54
C MET A 1 -28.53 -28.60 -4.82
N LYS A 2 -28.03 -29.30 -3.77
CA LYS A 2 -26.80 -28.90 -3.04
C LYS A 2 -25.53 -28.74 -3.92
N ARG A 3 -25.39 -29.56 -4.97
CA ARG A 3 -24.26 -29.49 -5.92
C ARG A 3 -24.29 -28.27 -6.86
N ALA A 4 -25.48 -27.79 -7.21
CA ALA A 4 -25.64 -26.57 -8.01
C ALA A 4 -25.31 -25.30 -7.20
N LEU A 5 -25.62 -25.33 -5.89
CA LEU A 5 -25.30 -24.25 -4.96
C LEU A 5 -23.78 -24.09 -4.78
N LEU A 6 -23.06 -25.21 -4.63
CA LEU A 6 -21.59 -25.25 -4.57
C LEU A 6 -20.93 -24.72 -5.84
N PHE A 7 -21.50 -25.01 -7.02
CA PHE A 7 -21.00 -24.50 -8.30
C PHE A 7 -21.21 -23.00 -8.47
N CYS A 8 -22.37 -22.47 -8.06
CA CYS A 8 -22.60 -21.02 -8.00
C CYS A 8 -21.65 -20.32 -7.02
N MET A 9 -21.32 -20.96 -5.89
CA MET A 9 -20.43 -20.37 -4.88
C MET A 9 -18.98 -20.24 -5.37
N MET A 10 -18.50 -21.17 -6.21
CA MET A 10 -17.17 -21.07 -6.86
C MET A 10 -17.10 -20.02 -7.99
N LEU A 11 -18.23 -19.69 -8.62
CA LEU A 11 -18.27 -18.65 -9.66
C LEU A 11 -18.15 -17.22 -9.10
N VAL A 12 -18.49 -17.00 -7.83
CA VAL A 12 -18.42 -15.68 -7.19
C VAL A 12 -17.02 -15.35 -6.67
N SER A 13 -16.13 -16.33 -6.48
CA SER A 13 -14.74 -16.09 -6.05
C SER A 13 -13.84 -15.46 -7.12
N GLY A 14 -14.35 -15.20 -8.33
CA GLY A 14 -13.65 -14.48 -9.39
C GLY A 14 -13.73 -12.95 -9.29
N LEU A 15 -14.23 -12.40 -8.18
CA LEU A 15 -14.28 -10.95 -7.94
C LEU A 15 -12.86 -10.38 -7.88
N MET A 16 -12.41 -9.89 -9.04
CA MET A 16 -11.40 -8.86 -9.28
C MET A 16 -10.53 -8.55 -8.05
N LEU A 17 -9.35 -9.17 -8.00
CA LEU A 17 -8.24 -8.76 -7.13
C LEU A 17 -7.89 -7.30 -7.47
N ARG A 18 -8.56 -6.39 -6.78
CA ARG A 18 -8.26 -4.96 -6.80
C ARG A 18 -7.49 -4.68 -5.54
N ALA A 19 -6.29 -4.17 -5.75
CA ALA A 19 -5.44 -3.74 -4.68
C ALA A 19 -6.15 -2.71 -3.80
N GLN A 20 -6.10 -2.95 -2.50
CA GLN A 20 -6.82 -2.12 -1.55
C GLN A 20 -6.03 -0.82 -1.30
N PRO A 21 -6.69 0.34 -1.29
CA PRO A 21 -6.05 1.59 -0.89
C PRO A 21 -5.54 1.48 0.55
N VAL A 22 -4.49 2.23 0.88
CA VAL A 22 -3.98 2.35 2.26
C VAL A 22 -4.64 3.58 2.87
N SER A 23 -5.34 3.40 3.99
CA SER A 23 -6.00 4.53 4.65
C SER A 23 -4.98 5.45 5.33
N PHE A 24 -5.32 6.72 5.57
CA PHE A 24 -4.39 7.64 6.23
C PHE A 24 -3.95 7.16 7.63
N PRO A 25 -4.83 6.64 8.52
CA PRO A 25 -4.39 6.08 9.79
C PRO A 25 -3.35 4.96 9.64
N GLN A 26 -3.49 4.16 8.59
CA GLN A 26 -2.52 3.11 8.28
C GLN A 26 -1.20 3.68 7.79
N LEU A 27 -1.23 4.72 6.94
CA LEU A 27 -0.03 5.43 6.50
C LEU A 27 0.71 6.06 7.69
N LEU A 28 -0.03 6.68 8.61
CA LEU A 28 0.53 7.26 9.82
C LEU A 28 1.17 6.18 10.70
N GLY A 29 0.51 5.03 10.85
CA GLY A 29 1.05 3.89 11.58
C GLY A 29 2.34 3.33 11.00
N LEU A 30 2.66 3.57 9.71
CA LEU A 30 3.94 3.16 9.13
C LEU A 30 5.13 3.89 9.78
N LEU A 31 4.92 5.05 10.39
CA LEU A 31 5.98 5.79 11.08
C LEU A 31 6.55 5.00 12.28
N ASP A 32 5.71 4.21 12.94
CA ASP A 32 6.07 3.49 14.17
C ASP A 32 6.34 1.99 13.95
N MET A 33 6.04 1.46 12.76
CA MET A 33 6.20 0.03 12.46
C MET A 33 7.67 -0.36 12.24
N THR A 34 8.02 -1.62 12.46
CA THR A 34 9.29 -2.17 11.97
C THR A 34 9.23 -2.45 10.47
N ASN A 35 10.37 -2.51 9.79
CA ASN A 35 10.43 -2.82 8.35
C ASN A 35 9.78 -4.18 8.00
N GLN A 36 9.83 -5.16 8.91
CA GLN A 36 9.17 -6.45 8.72
C GLN A 36 7.63 -6.33 8.79
N GLN A 37 7.12 -5.52 9.72
CA GLN A 37 5.68 -5.26 9.82
C GLN A 37 5.16 -4.52 8.58
N ILE A 38 5.92 -3.53 8.11
CA ILE A 38 5.61 -2.81 6.86
C ILE A 38 5.56 -3.79 5.70
N ASP A 39 6.58 -4.62 5.51
CA ASP A 39 6.63 -5.58 4.40
C ASP A 39 5.44 -6.55 4.41
N THR A 40 5.07 -7.03 5.60
CA THR A 40 3.90 -7.90 5.80
C THR A 40 2.60 -7.18 5.40
N MET A 41 2.42 -5.94 5.87
CA MET A 41 1.24 -5.13 5.55
C MET A 41 1.17 -4.81 4.05
N MET A 42 2.29 -4.46 3.42
CA MET A 42 2.35 -4.14 2.00
C MET A 42 1.95 -5.36 1.15
N LYS A 43 2.49 -6.54 1.46
CA LYS A 43 2.14 -7.79 0.78
C LYS A 43 0.66 -8.15 0.95
N ALA A 44 0.11 -7.99 2.16
CA ALA A 44 -1.31 -8.22 2.43
C ALA A 44 -2.24 -7.30 1.60
N ARG A 45 -1.73 -6.16 1.13
CA ARG A 45 -2.44 -5.19 0.28
C ARG A 45 -2.05 -5.27 -1.20
N GLU A 46 -1.39 -6.35 -1.59
CA GLU A 46 -0.94 -6.61 -2.97
C GLU A 46 0.07 -5.57 -3.50
N PHE A 47 0.76 -4.85 -2.62
CA PHE A 47 1.94 -4.10 -3.02
C PHE A 47 3.09 -5.07 -3.26
N ARG A 48 3.88 -4.79 -4.29
CA ARG A 48 5.10 -5.52 -4.61
C ARG A 48 6.30 -4.67 -4.23
N LEU A 49 7.26 -5.28 -3.56
CA LEU A 49 8.58 -4.68 -3.35
C LEU A 49 9.27 -4.61 -4.71
N LEU A 50 9.68 -3.42 -5.13
CA LEU A 50 10.36 -3.20 -6.40
C LEU A 50 11.83 -2.85 -6.24
N GLN A 51 12.17 -2.14 -5.16
CA GLN A 51 13.53 -1.70 -4.91
C GLN A 51 13.76 -1.62 -3.41
N LYS A 52 14.96 -2.05 -2.99
CA LYS A 52 15.45 -1.92 -1.63
C LYS A 52 16.92 -1.56 -1.69
N GLU A 53 17.27 -0.43 -1.11
CA GLU A 53 18.64 0.07 -0.99
C GLU A 53 18.98 0.14 0.49
N VAL A 54 20.18 -0.32 0.83
CA VAL A 54 20.66 -0.39 2.21
C VAL A 54 22.08 0.16 2.22
N ASP A 55 22.25 1.28 2.89
CA ASP A 55 23.55 1.88 3.18
C ASP A 55 23.88 1.76 4.66
N SER A 56 25.06 2.22 5.05
CA SER A 56 25.51 2.18 6.45
C SER A 56 24.67 3.00 7.41
N THR A 57 23.90 3.97 6.90
CA THR A 57 23.11 4.93 7.69
C THR A 57 21.68 5.08 7.21
N SER A 58 21.28 4.37 6.16
CA SER A 58 19.96 4.53 5.57
C SER A 58 19.42 3.23 4.99
N VAL A 59 18.09 3.13 4.97
CA VAL A 59 17.37 2.06 4.27
C VAL A 59 16.24 2.68 3.49
N LEU A 60 16.26 2.52 2.17
CA LEU A 60 15.18 2.95 1.28
C LEU A 60 14.47 1.72 0.74
N THR A 61 13.15 1.68 0.92
CA THR A 61 12.31 0.58 0.43
C THR A 61 11.17 1.15 -0.40
N TYR A 62 11.03 0.67 -1.63
CA TYR A 62 10.03 1.12 -2.59
C TYR A 62 9.07 0.00 -2.95
N TYR A 63 7.81 0.23 -2.62
CA TYR A 63 6.69 -0.63 -2.92
C TYR A 63 5.82 0.02 -3.97
N SER A 64 5.25 -0.79 -4.86
CA SER A 64 4.27 -0.29 -5.81
C SER A 64 3.20 -1.32 -6.08
N ASN A 65 2.03 -0.83 -6.46
CA ASN A 65 0.90 -1.65 -6.79
C ASN A 65 0.45 -1.40 -8.23
N VAL A 66 0.10 -2.50 -8.89
CA VAL A 66 -0.34 -2.56 -10.26
C VAL A 66 -1.77 -3.08 -10.26
N GLU A 67 -2.67 -2.40 -10.97
CA GLU A 67 -4.00 -2.94 -11.26
C GLU A 67 -4.15 -3.16 -12.77
N ARG A 68 -4.89 -4.22 -13.12
CA ARG A 68 -5.33 -4.45 -14.49
C ARG A 68 -6.55 -3.57 -14.77
N ASP A 69 -6.36 -2.53 -15.57
CA ASP A 69 -7.45 -1.80 -16.21
C ASP A 69 -7.84 -2.56 -17.50
N PRO A 70 -9.12 -2.58 -17.91
CA PRO A 70 -9.54 -3.18 -19.18
C PRO A 70 -8.72 -2.76 -20.42
N LYS A 71 -8.03 -1.61 -20.39
CA LYS A 71 -7.17 -1.16 -21.50
C LYS A 71 -5.68 -1.45 -21.32
N ALA A 72 -5.18 -1.49 -20.08
CA ALA A 72 -3.76 -1.66 -19.80
C ALA A 72 -3.48 -2.01 -18.33
N VAL A 73 -2.30 -2.57 -18.09
CA VAL A 73 -1.72 -2.70 -16.76
C VAL A 73 -1.21 -1.33 -16.32
N THR A 74 -1.72 -0.77 -15.22
CA THR A 74 -1.35 0.58 -14.76
C THR A 74 -0.88 0.57 -13.31
N TRP A 75 0.16 1.36 -13.04
CA TRP A 75 0.61 1.66 -11.68
C TRP A 75 -0.43 2.56 -11.02
N VAL A 76 -0.98 2.10 -9.90
CA VAL A 76 -2.08 2.82 -9.24
C VAL A 76 -1.61 3.55 -8.00
N ARG A 77 -0.64 2.97 -7.29
CA ARG A 77 -0.14 3.50 -6.02
C ARG A 77 1.32 3.13 -5.84
N SER A 78 2.06 3.97 -5.14
CA SER A 78 3.38 3.60 -4.66
C SER A 78 3.67 4.16 -3.28
N ILE A 79 4.46 3.42 -2.51
CA ILE A 79 4.89 3.76 -1.16
C ILE A 79 6.41 3.68 -1.12
N THR A 80 7.05 4.75 -0.69
CA THR A 80 8.48 4.75 -0.36
C THR A 80 8.63 4.93 1.14
N ILE A 81 9.41 4.06 1.76
CA ILE A 81 9.86 4.17 3.15
C ILE A 81 11.34 4.47 3.13
N HIS A 82 11.75 5.53 3.80
CA HIS A 82 13.15 5.89 3.93
C HIS A 82 13.48 6.07 5.41
N ASP A 83 14.27 5.13 5.93
CA ASP A 83 14.82 5.15 7.27
C ASP A 83 16.21 5.74 7.23
N ILE A 84 16.50 6.65 8.15
CA ILE A 84 17.82 7.27 8.32
C ILE A 84 18.21 7.10 9.79
N GLN A 85 19.39 6.55 10.04
CA GLN A 85 20.00 6.40 11.36
C GLN A 85 21.34 7.14 11.37
N LEU A 86 21.42 8.18 12.20
CA LEU A 86 22.63 8.99 12.38
C LEU A 86 22.98 9.04 13.86
N ARG A 87 24.00 8.27 14.27
CA ARG A 87 24.42 8.16 15.67
C ARG A 87 23.24 7.74 16.56
N SER A 88 22.80 8.62 17.48
CA SER A 88 21.67 8.41 18.37
C SER A 88 20.31 8.74 17.75
N GLU A 89 20.29 9.45 16.62
CA GLU A 89 19.06 9.93 16.00
C GLU A 89 18.56 8.97 14.93
N SER A 90 17.25 8.71 14.95
CA SER A 90 16.56 7.99 13.90
C SER A 90 15.46 8.87 13.31
N SER A 91 15.25 8.77 12.01
CA SER A 91 14.16 9.45 11.32
C SER A 91 13.59 8.55 10.24
N ARG A 92 12.29 8.65 10.03
CA ARG A 92 11.57 7.94 8.98
C ARG A 92 10.78 8.92 8.13
N LEU A 93 10.92 8.78 6.82
CA LEU A 93 10.06 9.43 5.84
C LEU A 93 9.21 8.39 5.12
N VAL A 94 7.90 8.62 5.10
CA VAL A 94 6.92 7.83 4.35
C VAL A 94 6.36 8.69 3.24
N THR A 95 6.58 8.28 1.99
CA THR A 95 6.00 8.94 0.82
C THR A 95 4.95 8.04 0.20
N TYR A 96 3.69 8.50 0.16
CA TYR A 96 2.60 7.79 -0.49
C TYR A 96 2.13 8.54 -1.75
N ARG A 97 2.13 7.85 -2.89
CA ARG A 97 1.67 8.39 -4.17
C ARG A 97 0.43 7.65 -4.62
N ILE A 98 -0.60 8.42 -4.97
CA ILE A 98 -1.86 7.94 -5.52
C ILE A 98 -2.01 8.53 -6.93
N TYR A 99 -2.20 7.68 -7.94
CA TYR A 99 -2.37 8.13 -9.33
C TYR A 99 -3.85 8.26 -9.74
N ARG A 100 -4.78 7.83 -8.89
CA ARG A 100 -6.23 7.95 -9.10
C ARG A 100 -6.80 9.19 -8.42
N LYS A 101 -7.38 10.10 -9.22
CA LYS A 101 -8.02 11.34 -8.74
C LYS A 101 -9.05 11.10 -7.64
N LYS A 102 -9.88 10.06 -7.76
CA LYS A 102 -10.92 9.74 -6.77
C LYS A 102 -10.33 9.46 -5.38
N GLU A 103 -9.33 8.58 -5.32
CA GLU A 103 -8.68 8.21 -4.06
C GLU A 103 -7.91 9.39 -3.44
N TYR A 104 -7.34 10.26 -4.28
CA TYR A 104 -6.74 11.50 -3.81
C TYR A 104 -7.76 12.42 -3.11
N VAL A 105 -8.97 12.56 -3.67
CA VAL A 105 -10.05 13.35 -3.05
C VAL A 105 -10.51 12.71 -1.75
N GLU A 106 -10.71 11.39 -1.71
CA GLU A 106 -11.10 10.68 -0.48
C GLU A 106 -10.06 10.84 0.64
N LEU A 107 -8.77 10.81 0.29
CA LEU A 107 -7.68 11.06 1.24
C LEU A 107 -7.71 12.50 1.77
N LEU A 108 -7.87 13.49 0.90
CA LEU A 108 -7.96 14.90 1.29
C LEU A 108 -9.18 15.17 2.18
N GLU A 109 -10.35 14.63 1.84
CA GLU A 109 -11.54 14.76 2.67
C GLU A 109 -11.33 14.17 4.06
N TRP A 110 -10.65 13.02 4.13
CA TRP A 110 -10.31 12.42 5.41
C TRP A 110 -9.39 13.33 6.23
N LEU A 111 -8.35 13.90 5.61
CA LEU A 111 -7.42 14.82 6.28
C LEU A 111 -8.15 16.05 6.85
N LEU A 112 -8.96 16.70 6.02
CA LEU A 112 -9.73 17.88 6.40
C LEU A 112 -10.72 17.60 7.54
N LYS A 113 -11.35 16.42 7.55
CA LYS A 113 -12.29 16.01 8.62
C LYS A 113 -11.59 15.73 9.95
N ASN A 114 -10.28 15.46 9.93
CA ASN A 114 -9.51 15.08 11.11
C ASN A 114 -8.49 16.15 11.55
N ASN A 115 -8.58 17.38 11.01
CA ASN A 115 -7.72 18.52 11.35
C ASN A 115 -6.22 18.29 11.12
N PHE A 116 -5.89 17.63 10.00
CA PHE A 116 -4.52 17.57 9.49
C PHE A 116 -4.24 18.68 8.48
#